data_AF-A0A9P0PUT8-F1
#
_entry.id   AF-A0A9P0PUT8-F1
#
_cell.length_a   1.000
_cell.length_b   1.000
_cell.length_c   1.000
_cell.angle_alpha   90.00
_cell.angle_beta   90.00
_cell.angle_gamma   90.00
#
_symmetry.space_group_name_H-M   'P 1'
#
loop_
_entity.id
_entity.type
_entity.pdbx_description
1 polymer ?
#
loop_
_entity_poly.entity_id
_entity_poly.type
_entity_poly.pdbx_seq_one_letter_code
_entity_poly.pdbx_strand_id
1 'polypeptide(L)'
;MSPQIISEIIPEVCLDLCQALKDEIRIPSCPEEWLCIEKGFARKFPRAIGSIDGKHIVLDCPFNSGSEYYNYKRTYSIVLLALVDSQYFIFADIGCQCRISDGGVFTNTLLWNKICTNSLNLPPPHPLPGSNIDVPHIFLGDGAFALSEHLMKPYPGQHNIGSEKREFNKRLSSARVVVENTFGMMTARFKVFRKPIPLQPEKATLITMTCILLHNFLRRSSTSSCIYTPPGLAENLMKPFPGLHTKGSMKRVYNYRLCRARRVVENVFGISSAVFRVLRKPLLLEPGKAELIVMTIAYLHNFLRRSCNSCNVYTQAGDG
;
A
#
# COMPACT_ATOMS: atom_id res chain seq x y z
N MET A 1 -7.42 -14.14 34.79
CA MET A 1 -6.08 -14.16 34.16
C MET A 1 -5.51 -12.76 34.31
N SER A 2 -4.34 -12.59 34.95
CA SER A 2 -3.80 -11.24 35.20
C SER A 2 -3.31 -10.59 33.89
N PRO A 3 -3.36 -9.25 33.74
CA PRO A 3 -2.83 -8.56 32.57
C PRO A 3 -1.34 -8.88 32.27
N GLN A 4 -0.57 -9.24 33.31
CA GLN A 4 0.84 -9.60 33.20
C GLN A 4 1.03 -10.92 32.44
N ILE A 5 0.24 -11.96 32.76
CA ILE A 5 0.31 -13.26 32.08
C ILE A 5 -0.07 -13.14 30.60
N ILE A 6 -1.09 -12.34 30.26
CA ILE A 6 -1.50 -12.10 28.87
C ILE A 6 -0.37 -11.42 28.07
N SER A 7 0.42 -10.55 28.71
CA SER A 7 1.51 -9.82 28.07
C SER A 7 2.72 -10.69 27.71
N GLU A 8 2.82 -11.87 28.30
CA GLU A 8 3.85 -12.90 28.05
C GLU A 8 3.37 -13.93 27.02
N ILE A 9 2.13 -14.41 27.17
CA ILE A 9 1.55 -15.44 26.28
C ILE A 9 1.40 -14.93 24.83
N ILE A 10 0.99 -13.67 24.64
CA ILE A 10 0.73 -13.15 23.28
C ILE A 10 2.01 -13.19 22.41
N PRO A 11 3.17 -12.66 22.86
CA PRO A 11 4.42 -12.80 22.12
C PRO A 11 4.81 -14.26 21.86
N GLU A 12 4.68 -15.16 22.84
CA GLU A 12 5.02 -16.57 22.69
C GLU A 12 4.17 -17.24 21.58
N VAL A 13 2.85 -17.06 21.63
CA VAL A 13 1.93 -17.57 20.60
C VAL A 13 2.23 -16.96 19.24
N CYS A 14 2.55 -15.66 19.18
CA CYS A 14 2.93 -15.02 17.92
C CYS A 14 4.23 -15.59 17.35
N LEU A 15 5.23 -15.93 18.19
CA LEU A 15 6.46 -16.56 17.75
C LEU A 15 6.19 -17.97 17.19
N ASP A 16 5.39 -18.76 17.91
CA ASP A 16 5.00 -20.11 17.45
C ASP A 16 4.23 -20.06 16.14
N LEU A 17 3.30 -19.12 15.99
CA LEU A 17 2.57 -18.91 14.74
C LEU A 17 3.50 -18.46 13.61
N CYS A 18 4.44 -17.55 13.88
CA CYS A 18 5.43 -17.14 12.90
C CYS A 18 6.25 -18.33 12.41
N GLN A 19 6.67 -19.20 13.34
CA GLN A 19 7.46 -20.38 13.01
C GLN A 19 6.64 -21.43 12.24
N ALA A 20 5.40 -21.68 12.65
CA ALA A 20 4.52 -22.67 12.01
C ALA A 20 4.05 -22.23 10.62
N LEU A 21 3.88 -20.93 10.40
CA LEU A 21 3.37 -20.36 9.15
C LEU A 21 4.45 -19.73 8.28
N LYS A 22 5.74 -19.84 8.62
CA LYS A 22 6.85 -19.18 7.92
C LYS A 22 6.84 -19.34 6.39
N ASP A 23 6.35 -20.47 5.90
CA ASP A 23 6.34 -20.81 4.46
C ASP A 23 5.16 -20.15 3.71
N GLU A 24 4.22 -19.51 4.41
CA GLU A 24 3.11 -18.76 3.82
C GLU A 24 3.57 -17.47 3.12
N ILE A 25 4.77 -16.96 3.45
CA ILE A 25 5.41 -15.86 2.72
C ILE A 25 6.74 -16.37 2.18
N ARG A 26 6.82 -16.52 0.87
CA ARG A 26 8.04 -16.97 0.19
C ARG A 26 8.21 -16.22 -1.12
N ILE A 27 9.42 -15.70 -1.33
CA ILE A 27 9.82 -15.17 -2.63
C ILE A 27 9.93 -16.35 -3.59
N PRO A 28 9.27 -16.30 -4.76
CA PRO A 28 9.41 -17.33 -5.77
C PRO A 28 10.87 -17.62 -6.13
N SER A 29 11.17 -18.90 -6.34
CA SER A 29 12.55 -19.39 -6.51
C SER A 29 12.88 -19.82 -7.94
N CYS A 30 11.88 -19.94 -8.81
CA CYS A 30 12.06 -20.36 -10.19
C CYS A 30 11.22 -19.55 -11.19
N PRO A 31 11.59 -19.52 -12.48
CA PRO A 31 10.87 -18.77 -13.52
C PRO A 31 9.38 -19.11 -13.61
N GLU A 32 9.00 -20.38 -13.42
CA GLU A 32 7.64 -20.86 -13.60
C GLU A 32 6.68 -20.24 -12.57
N GLU A 33 7.14 -20.08 -11.32
CA GLU A 33 6.38 -19.42 -10.26
C GLU A 33 6.17 -17.93 -10.58
N TRP A 34 7.20 -17.26 -11.10
CA TRP A 34 7.10 -15.86 -11.54
C TRP A 34 6.12 -15.68 -12.70
N LEU A 35 6.14 -16.58 -13.68
CA LEU A 35 5.19 -16.58 -14.79
C LEU A 35 3.76 -16.83 -14.31
N CYS A 36 3.58 -17.63 -13.25
CA CYS A 36 2.27 -17.81 -12.62
C CYS A 36 1.76 -16.51 -11.99
N ILE A 37 2.63 -15.75 -11.31
CA ILE A 37 2.29 -14.44 -10.77
C ILE A 37 1.97 -13.45 -11.89
N GLU A 38 2.77 -13.43 -12.97
CA GLU A 38 2.57 -12.55 -14.12
C GLU A 38 1.15 -12.69 -14.70
N LYS A 39 0.62 -13.91 -14.79
CA LYS A 39 -0.76 -14.17 -15.27
C LYS A 39 -1.81 -13.40 -14.45
N GLY A 40 -1.60 -13.24 -13.15
CA GLY A 40 -2.46 -12.44 -12.26
C GLY A 40 -2.43 -10.94 -12.53
N PHE A 41 -1.38 -10.46 -13.20
CA PHE A 41 -1.19 -9.06 -13.60
C PHE A 41 -1.37 -8.81 -15.10
N ALA A 42 -1.38 -9.84 -15.96
CA ALA A 42 -1.40 -9.70 -17.42
C ALA A 42 -2.50 -8.75 -17.96
N ARG A 43 -3.66 -8.69 -17.28
CA ARG A 43 -4.78 -7.79 -17.62
C ARG A 43 -4.67 -6.38 -17.02
N LYS A 44 -3.81 -6.18 -16.03
CA LYS A 44 -3.56 -4.91 -15.31
C LYS A 44 -2.34 -4.18 -15.87
N PHE A 45 -1.20 -4.87 -15.95
CA PHE A 45 0.06 -4.36 -16.44
C PHE A 45 0.91 -5.53 -16.98
N PRO A 46 1.34 -5.51 -18.25
CA PRO A 46 2.09 -6.61 -18.83
C PRO A 46 3.47 -6.73 -18.17
N ARG A 47 4.01 -7.96 -18.04
CA ARG A 47 5.30 -8.27 -17.38
C ARG A 47 5.39 -7.91 -15.89
N ALA A 48 4.31 -7.42 -15.27
CA ALA A 48 4.32 -7.14 -13.85
C ALA A 48 4.27 -8.45 -13.05
N ILE A 49 5.22 -8.62 -12.13
CA ILE A 49 5.38 -9.82 -11.29
C ILE A 49 5.19 -9.51 -9.80
N GLY A 50 4.61 -8.35 -9.50
CA GLY A 50 4.24 -7.97 -8.15
C GLY A 50 4.20 -6.46 -7.98
N SER A 51 3.59 -6.02 -6.88
CA SER A 51 3.52 -4.62 -6.50
C SER A 51 4.16 -4.44 -5.14
N ILE A 52 5.05 -3.45 -5.04
CA ILE A 52 5.77 -3.08 -3.82
C ILE A 52 5.18 -1.78 -3.28
N ASP A 53 4.98 -1.73 -1.96
CA ASP A 53 4.56 -0.52 -1.27
C ASP A 53 4.92 -0.56 0.21
N GLY A 54 5.14 0.63 0.78
CA GLY A 54 5.34 0.83 2.20
C GLY A 54 4.01 1.09 2.94
N LYS A 55 3.92 0.62 4.19
CA LYS A 55 2.82 0.92 5.09
C LYS A 55 3.36 1.29 6.47
N HIS A 56 2.96 2.45 6.96
CA HIS A 56 3.18 2.82 8.35
C HIS A 56 2.23 2.05 9.28
N ILE A 57 2.80 1.28 10.20
CA ILE A 57 2.08 0.68 11.33
C ILE A 57 2.19 1.65 12.50
N VAL A 58 1.06 2.26 12.85
CA VAL A 58 1.03 3.34 13.86
C VAL A 58 1.16 2.75 15.26
N LEU A 59 2.02 3.36 16.07
CA LEU A 59 2.30 3.01 17.46
C LEU A 59 1.89 4.18 18.37
N ASP A 60 1.61 3.87 19.64
CA ASP A 60 1.76 4.87 20.68
C ASP A 60 3.24 5.19 20.88
N CYS A 61 3.53 6.32 21.55
CA CYS A 61 4.91 6.73 21.82
C CYS A 61 5.67 5.60 22.52
N PRO A 62 6.69 5.00 21.88
CA PRO A 62 7.50 3.99 22.53
C PRO A 62 8.27 4.61 23.71
N PHE A 63 8.61 3.78 24.69
CA PHE A 63 9.35 4.28 25.85
C PHE A 63 10.79 4.54 25.43
N ASN A 64 11.37 5.65 25.91
CA ASN A 64 12.77 6.01 25.65
C ASN A 64 13.18 6.14 24.17
N SER A 65 12.24 6.20 23.22
CA SER A 65 12.58 6.24 21.79
C SER A 65 12.90 7.63 21.23
N GLY A 66 12.73 8.69 22.04
CA GLY A 66 12.86 10.06 21.57
C GLY A 66 12.04 10.31 20.29
N SER A 67 12.71 10.69 19.20
CA SER A 67 12.08 10.94 17.88
C SER A 67 12.39 9.87 16.83
N GLU A 68 12.94 8.71 17.23
CA GLU A 68 13.44 7.66 16.34
C GLU A 68 12.33 7.06 15.45
N TYR A 69 11.18 6.77 16.05
CA TYR A 69 9.98 6.26 15.36
C TYR A 69 8.99 7.36 14.98
N TYR A 70 9.33 8.63 15.23
CA TYR A 70 8.44 9.76 14.98
C TYR A 70 8.52 10.18 13.51
N ASN A 71 7.45 9.92 12.76
CA ASN A 71 7.39 10.22 11.34
C ASN A 71 7.03 11.68 11.06
N TYR A 72 7.20 12.10 9.79
CA TYR A 72 6.86 13.44 9.33
C TYR A 72 5.36 13.80 9.48
N LYS A 73 4.49 12.79 9.61
CA LYS A 73 3.05 12.92 9.91
C LYS A 73 2.76 13.07 11.40
N ARG A 74 3.78 13.30 12.24
CA ARG A 74 3.67 13.55 13.67
C ARG A 74 3.08 12.38 14.48
N THR A 75 3.31 11.16 13.99
CA THR A 75 2.87 9.92 14.64
C THR A 75 4.06 8.99 14.82
N TYR A 76 4.03 8.15 15.85
CA TYR A 76 5.01 7.08 15.99
C TYR A 76 4.60 5.91 15.09
N SER A 77 5.53 5.34 14.34
CA SER A 77 5.25 4.16 13.52
C SER A 77 6.49 3.33 13.25
N ILE A 78 6.27 2.08 12.84
CA ILE A 78 7.27 1.27 12.13
C ILE A 78 6.84 1.13 10.67
N VAL A 79 7.82 0.98 9.77
CA VAL A 79 7.54 0.76 8.35
C VAL A 79 7.42 -0.74 8.08
N LEU A 80 6.33 -1.15 7.45
CA LEU A 80 6.17 -2.43 6.76
C LEU A 80 6.40 -2.18 5.28
N LEU A 81 7.44 -2.76 4.70
CA LEU A 81 7.64 -2.83 3.26
C LEU A 81 7.20 -4.21 2.76
N ALA A 82 6.27 -4.26 1.83
CA ALA A 82 5.76 -5.53 1.33
C ALA A 82 5.76 -5.61 -0.20
N LEU A 83 6.05 -6.80 -0.71
CA LEU A 83 5.82 -7.20 -2.10
C LEU A 83 4.61 -8.14 -2.12
N VAL A 84 3.64 -7.81 -2.94
CA VAL A 84 2.37 -8.53 -3.05
C VAL A 84 2.18 -8.97 -4.50
N ASP A 85 1.76 -10.22 -4.68
CA ASP A 85 1.36 -10.75 -5.97
C ASP A 85 -0.06 -10.26 -6.34
N SER A 86 -0.80 -10.97 -7.19
CA SER A 86 -2.18 -10.58 -7.53
C SER A 86 -3.18 -10.73 -6.37
N GLN A 87 -2.80 -11.45 -5.30
CA GLN A 87 -3.63 -11.92 -4.21
C GLN A 87 -2.91 -11.96 -2.84
N TYR A 88 -1.65 -12.36 -2.72
CA TYR A 88 -0.98 -12.70 -1.46
C TYR A 88 0.31 -11.89 -1.25
N PHE A 89 0.72 -11.77 0.01
CA PHE A 89 2.06 -11.29 0.34
C PHE A 89 3.10 -12.34 -0.07
N ILE A 90 4.13 -11.94 -0.81
CA ILE A 90 5.23 -12.84 -1.19
C ILE A 90 6.57 -12.43 -0.56
N PHE A 91 6.64 -11.21 -0.04
CA PHE A 91 7.71 -10.74 0.82
C PHE A 91 7.20 -9.63 1.75
N ALA A 92 7.72 -9.59 2.97
CA ALA A 92 7.46 -8.55 3.96
C ALA A 92 8.73 -8.30 4.79
N ASP A 93 9.05 -7.03 4.98
CA ASP A 93 10.10 -6.57 5.88
C ASP A 93 9.52 -5.49 6.80
N ILE A 94 9.78 -5.60 8.10
CA ILE A 94 9.10 -4.82 9.13
C ILE A 94 10.13 -4.31 10.13
N GLY A 95 10.04 -3.04 10.48
CA GLY A 95 10.75 -2.49 11.64
C GLY A 95 11.75 -1.39 11.31
N CYS A 96 11.90 -1.01 10.04
CA CYS A 96 12.74 0.14 9.70
C CYS A 96 12.23 1.44 10.33
N GLN A 97 13.17 2.22 10.87
CA GLN A 97 12.91 3.52 11.48
C GLN A 97 12.31 4.51 10.47
N CYS A 98 11.40 5.36 10.95
CA CYS A 98 10.54 6.24 10.14
C CYS A 98 11.25 7.37 9.36
N ARG A 99 12.55 7.56 9.53
CA ARG A 99 13.31 8.63 8.83
C ARG A 99 13.80 8.21 7.45
N ILE A 100 13.70 6.92 7.11
CA ILE A 100 14.13 6.38 5.83
C ILE A 100 12.90 6.30 4.91
N SER A 101 13.03 6.82 3.69
CA SER A 101 11.98 6.70 2.66
C SER A 101 11.76 5.24 2.27
N ASP A 102 10.59 4.89 1.71
CA ASP A 102 10.31 3.52 1.26
C ASP A 102 11.39 2.99 0.30
N GLY A 103 11.95 3.87 -0.54
CA GLY A 103 13.10 3.56 -1.40
C GLY A 103 14.39 3.26 -0.65
N GLY A 104 14.70 3.98 0.44
CA GLY A 104 15.88 3.71 1.27
C GLY A 104 15.73 2.49 2.17
N VAL A 105 14.51 2.19 2.62
CA VAL A 105 14.19 0.92 3.31
C VAL A 105 14.41 -0.23 2.33
N PHE A 106 13.88 -0.10 1.12
CA PHE A 106 13.99 -1.11 0.09
C PHE A 106 15.44 -1.48 -0.25
N THR A 107 16.35 -0.51 -0.38
CA THR A 107 17.76 -0.78 -0.70
C THR A 107 18.51 -1.61 0.34
N ASN A 108 18.00 -1.72 1.58
CA ASN A 108 18.60 -2.53 2.64
C ASN A 108 17.91 -3.90 2.82
N THR A 109 16.97 -4.24 1.94
CA THR A 109 16.21 -5.50 2.07
C THR A 109 16.87 -6.68 1.39
N LEU A 110 16.55 -7.89 1.88
CA LEU A 110 16.87 -9.15 1.20
C LEU A 110 16.33 -9.18 -0.24
N LEU A 111 15.15 -8.60 -0.47
CA LEU A 111 14.56 -8.53 -1.81
C LEU A 111 15.42 -7.70 -2.77
N TRP A 112 15.88 -6.52 -2.35
CA TRP A 112 16.76 -5.69 -3.16
C TRP A 112 18.11 -6.36 -3.45
N ASN A 113 18.72 -6.99 -2.43
CA ASN A 113 19.95 -7.75 -2.63
C ASN A 113 19.76 -8.86 -3.67
N LYS A 114 18.63 -9.57 -3.64
CA LYS A 114 18.32 -10.60 -4.66
C LYS A 114 18.11 -10.01 -6.06
N ILE A 115 17.50 -8.83 -6.16
CA ILE A 115 17.34 -8.10 -7.44
C ILE A 115 18.72 -7.71 -7.99
N CYS A 116 19.58 -7.08 -7.18
CA CYS A 116 20.89 -6.61 -7.62
C CYS A 116 21.86 -7.75 -7.97
N THR A 117 21.76 -8.89 -7.29
CA THR A 117 22.59 -10.08 -7.56
C THR A 117 22.01 -11.00 -8.63
N ASN A 118 20.86 -10.64 -9.22
CA ASN A 118 20.12 -11.47 -10.18
C ASN A 118 19.83 -12.90 -9.68
N SER A 119 19.60 -13.06 -8.37
CA SER A 119 19.37 -14.36 -7.72
C SER A 119 17.89 -14.67 -7.48
N LEU A 120 17.00 -13.89 -8.10
CA LEU A 120 15.56 -14.15 -8.13
C LEU A 120 15.15 -15.21 -9.15
N ASN A 121 16.06 -15.62 -10.04
CA ASN A 121 15.77 -16.55 -11.15
C ASN A 121 14.55 -16.09 -11.96
N LEU A 122 14.53 -14.80 -12.33
CA LEU A 122 13.45 -14.25 -13.14
C LEU A 122 13.45 -14.91 -14.53
N PRO A 123 12.28 -15.11 -15.15
CA PRO A 123 12.22 -15.59 -16.51
C PRO A 123 12.92 -14.60 -17.46
N PRO A 124 13.55 -15.09 -18.54
CA PRO A 124 14.21 -14.22 -19.50
C PRO A 124 13.22 -13.20 -20.08
N PRO A 125 13.69 -11.99 -20.44
CA PRO A 125 12.89 -11.01 -21.15
C PRO A 125 12.24 -11.61 -22.39
N HIS A 126 11.02 -11.19 -22.70
CA HIS A 126 10.32 -11.62 -23.90
C HIS A 126 9.42 -10.50 -24.43
N PRO A 127 9.22 -10.39 -25.75
CA PRO A 127 8.49 -9.26 -26.31
C PRO A 127 7.03 -9.22 -25.86
N LEU A 128 6.46 -8.02 -25.89
CA LEU A 128 5.02 -7.84 -25.71
C LEU A 128 4.28 -8.19 -27.01
N PRO A 129 2.99 -8.59 -26.95
CA PRO A 129 2.20 -8.82 -28.16
C PRO A 129 2.22 -7.60 -29.10
N GLY A 130 2.72 -7.79 -30.32
CA GLY A 130 2.86 -6.73 -31.32
C GLY A 130 4.13 -5.88 -31.21
N SER A 131 5.10 -6.30 -30.39
CA SER A 131 6.42 -5.69 -30.28
C SER A 131 7.51 -6.73 -30.58
N ASN A 132 8.65 -6.28 -31.09
CA ASN A 132 9.87 -7.08 -31.22
C ASN A 132 10.92 -6.70 -30.17
N ILE A 133 10.56 -5.84 -29.22
CA ILE A 133 11.43 -5.37 -28.15
C ILE A 133 11.20 -6.26 -26.94
N ASP A 134 12.27 -6.92 -26.50
CA ASP A 134 12.28 -7.68 -25.26
C ASP A 134 12.03 -6.77 -24.06
N VAL A 135 11.11 -7.19 -23.20
CA VAL A 135 10.75 -6.45 -21.98
C VAL A 135 11.00 -7.37 -20.78
N PRO A 136 11.77 -6.93 -19.77
CA PRO A 136 12.02 -7.73 -18.58
C PRO A 136 10.75 -7.85 -17.72
N HIS A 137 10.76 -8.82 -16.81
CA HIS A 137 9.76 -8.89 -15.75
C HIS A 137 10.04 -7.80 -14.71
N ILE A 138 8.99 -7.11 -14.27
CA ILE A 138 9.09 -5.91 -13.44
C ILE A 138 8.21 -5.96 -12.20
N PHE A 139 8.70 -5.38 -11.11
CA PHE A 139 7.94 -4.98 -9.93
C PHE A 139 7.40 -3.57 -10.11
N LEU A 140 6.24 -3.29 -9.51
CA LEU A 140 5.59 -1.98 -9.58
C LEU A 140 5.73 -1.24 -8.26
N GLY A 141 6.47 -0.14 -8.26
CA GLY A 141 6.70 0.73 -7.09
C GLY A 141 5.98 2.07 -7.19
N ASP A 142 5.93 2.77 -6.05
CA ASP A 142 5.51 4.17 -5.98
C ASP A 142 6.59 5.14 -6.49
N GLY A 143 6.33 6.44 -6.42
CA GLY A 143 7.29 7.46 -6.88
C GLY A 143 8.56 7.58 -6.02
N ALA A 144 8.54 7.09 -4.78
CA ALA A 144 9.66 7.16 -3.83
C ALA A 144 10.73 6.10 -4.11
N PHE A 145 10.41 5.03 -4.82
CA PHE A 145 11.39 4.04 -5.24
C PHE A 145 12.32 4.55 -6.36
N ALA A 146 13.54 4.01 -6.41
CA ALA A 146 14.43 4.22 -7.54
C ALA A 146 13.95 3.40 -8.75
N LEU A 147 14.13 3.94 -9.96
CA LEU A 147 13.90 3.18 -11.18
C LEU A 147 15.05 2.20 -11.38
N SER A 148 14.76 0.93 -11.69
CA SER A 148 15.75 -0.07 -12.08
C SER A 148 15.21 -0.97 -13.19
N GLU A 149 16.02 -1.88 -13.71
CA GLU A 149 15.61 -2.85 -14.75
C GLU A 149 14.35 -3.63 -14.34
N HIS A 150 14.27 -4.03 -13.07
CA HIS A 150 13.16 -4.81 -12.52
C HIS A 150 12.23 -4.00 -11.63
N LEU A 151 12.39 -2.68 -11.47
CA LEU A 151 11.50 -1.85 -10.66
C LEU A 151 11.02 -0.64 -11.44
N MET A 152 9.72 -0.63 -11.73
CA MET A 152 9.06 0.40 -12.49
C MET A 152 8.30 1.36 -11.58
N LYS A 153 8.40 2.66 -11.88
CA LYS A 153 7.77 3.74 -11.11
C LYS A 153 7.03 4.73 -12.02
N PRO A 154 6.08 5.53 -11.51
CA PRO A 154 5.38 6.51 -12.34
C PRO A 154 6.33 7.62 -12.84
N TYR A 155 6.02 8.17 -14.00
CA TYR A 155 6.66 9.40 -14.48
C TYR A 155 6.38 10.55 -13.50
N PRO A 156 7.39 11.36 -13.14
CA PRO A 156 7.22 12.49 -12.23
C PRO A 156 6.51 13.67 -12.92
N GLY A 157 5.86 14.50 -12.11
CA GLY A 157 5.21 15.72 -12.55
C GLY A 157 3.78 15.56 -13.06
N GLN A 158 3.20 16.68 -13.51
CA GLN A 158 1.87 16.69 -14.10
C GLN A 158 1.95 16.45 -15.61
N HIS A 159 0.96 15.73 -16.13
CA HIS A 159 0.93 15.36 -17.55
C HIS A 159 -0.44 15.66 -18.15
N ASN A 160 -0.42 16.13 -19.40
CA ASN A 160 -1.61 16.49 -20.15
C ASN A 160 -2.59 15.32 -20.28
N ILE A 161 -3.88 15.64 -20.31
CA ILE A 161 -4.93 14.63 -20.55
C ILE A 161 -4.67 13.98 -21.91
N GLY A 162 -4.59 12.65 -21.94
CA GLY A 162 -4.37 11.89 -23.17
C GLY A 162 -2.90 11.64 -23.53
N SER A 163 -1.94 12.27 -22.84
CA SER A 163 -0.52 11.96 -23.05
C SER A 163 -0.17 10.52 -22.66
N GLU A 164 0.81 9.95 -23.35
CA GLU A 164 1.32 8.60 -23.10
C GLU A 164 1.82 8.43 -21.65
N LYS A 165 2.56 9.42 -21.13
CA LYS A 165 3.02 9.44 -19.73
C LYS A 165 1.86 9.37 -18.74
N ARG A 166 0.76 10.10 -19.00
CA ARG A 166 -0.42 10.05 -18.14
C ARG A 166 -1.14 8.71 -18.23
N GLU A 167 -1.26 8.15 -19.43
CA GLU A 167 -1.89 6.84 -19.62
C GLU A 167 -1.08 5.72 -18.98
N PHE A 168 0.24 5.77 -19.10
CA PHE A 168 1.18 4.91 -18.38
C PHE A 168 0.98 5.01 -16.87
N ASN A 169 1.04 6.22 -16.30
CA ASN A 169 0.86 6.44 -14.86
C ASN A 169 -0.51 5.95 -14.36
N LYS A 170 -1.57 6.09 -15.17
CA LYS A 170 -2.89 5.52 -14.81
C LYS A 170 -2.86 4.00 -14.74
N ARG A 171 -2.24 3.33 -15.72
CA ARG A 171 -2.14 1.85 -15.75
C ARG A 171 -1.29 1.34 -14.59
N LEU A 172 -0.14 1.97 -14.35
CA LEU A 172 0.73 1.66 -13.23
C LEU A 172 -0.01 1.82 -11.89
N SER A 173 -0.65 2.98 -11.64
CA SER A 173 -1.46 3.18 -10.43
C SER A 173 -2.56 2.12 -10.31
N SER A 174 -3.27 1.80 -11.40
CA SER A 174 -4.34 0.79 -11.38
C SER A 174 -3.84 -0.61 -11.05
N ALA A 175 -2.62 -0.97 -11.46
CA ALA A 175 -2.02 -2.26 -11.16
C ALA A 175 -1.53 -2.33 -9.72
N ARG A 176 -1.00 -1.22 -9.19
CA ARG A 176 -0.56 -1.08 -7.79
C ARG A 176 -1.69 -1.12 -6.76
N VAL A 177 -2.94 -0.84 -7.16
CA VAL A 177 -4.11 -1.01 -6.28
C VAL A 177 -4.17 -2.39 -5.58
N VAL A 178 -3.52 -3.42 -6.13
CA VAL A 178 -3.45 -4.74 -5.48
C VAL A 178 -2.77 -4.73 -4.11
N VAL A 179 -1.64 -4.02 -3.95
CA VAL A 179 -0.93 -4.00 -2.65
C VAL A 179 -1.69 -3.14 -1.64
N GLU A 180 -2.24 -2.00 -2.07
CA GLU A 180 -3.13 -1.16 -1.25
C GLU A 180 -4.36 -1.93 -0.77
N ASN A 181 -5.02 -2.69 -1.65
CA ASN A 181 -6.17 -3.51 -1.29
C ASN A 181 -5.79 -4.60 -0.29
N THR A 182 -4.61 -5.21 -0.44
CA THR A 182 -4.13 -6.28 0.44
C THR A 182 -3.87 -5.73 1.84
N PHE A 183 -3.20 -4.58 1.95
CA PHE A 183 -3.09 -3.83 3.20
C PHE A 183 -4.45 -3.46 3.79
N GLY A 184 -5.38 -2.97 2.96
CA GLY A 184 -6.73 -2.61 3.39
C GLY A 184 -7.49 -3.79 3.98
N MET A 185 -7.43 -4.96 3.34
CA MET A 185 -8.05 -6.19 3.83
C MET A 185 -7.44 -6.65 5.16
N MET A 186 -6.10 -6.64 5.26
CA MET A 186 -5.39 -6.97 6.50
C MET A 186 -5.81 -6.03 7.65
N THR A 187 -5.79 -4.71 7.44
CA THR A 187 -6.21 -3.71 8.45
C THR A 187 -7.70 -3.81 8.80
N ALA A 188 -8.55 -4.15 7.83
CA ALA A 188 -9.97 -4.35 8.09
C ALA A 188 -10.23 -5.56 8.99
N ARG A 189 -9.44 -6.63 8.86
CA ARG A 189 -9.59 -7.87 9.64
C ARG A 189 -8.90 -7.85 10.98
N PHE A 190 -7.64 -7.46 11.00
CA PHE A 190 -6.87 -7.39 12.24
C PHE A 190 -7.08 -6.00 12.84
N LYS A 191 -8.07 -5.91 13.74
CA LYS A 191 -8.47 -4.66 14.39
C LYS A 191 -7.33 -3.96 15.15
N VAL A 192 -6.26 -4.69 15.47
CA VAL A 192 -5.03 -4.14 16.07
C VAL A 192 -4.45 -2.97 15.26
N PHE A 193 -4.61 -2.98 13.93
CA PHE A 193 -4.11 -1.90 13.05
C PHE A 193 -5.04 -0.68 12.94
N ARG A 194 -6.24 -0.71 13.56
CA ARG A 194 -7.21 0.40 13.46
C ARG A 194 -6.92 1.54 14.42
N LYS A 195 -6.13 1.28 15.47
CA LYS A 195 -5.69 2.26 16.45
C LYS A 195 -4.16 2.20 16.56
N PRO A 196 -3.50 3.25 17.07
CA PRO A 196 -2.12 3.15 17.49
C PRO A 196 -1.91 1.93 18.38
N ILE A 197 -0.88 1.14 18.09
CA ILE A 197 -0.57 -0.06 18.86
C ILE A 197 0.16 0.38 20.14
N PRO A 198 -0.37 0.06 21.35
CA PRO A 198 0.21 0.47 22.62
C PRO A 198 1.36 -0.47 23.05
N LEU A 199 2.27 -0.81 22.14
CA LEU A 199 3.35 -1.76 22.37
C LEU A 199 4.67 -1.23 21.82
N GLN A 200 5.79 -1.76 22.34
CA GLN A 200 7.11 -1.44 21.82
C GLN A 200 7.29 -1.95 20.37
N PRO A 201 8.17 -1.30 19.57
CA PRO A 201 8.39 -1.62 18.16
C PRO A 201 8.63 -3.10 17.89
N GLU A 202 9.40 -3.78 18.75
CA GLU A 202 9.76 -5.18 18.59
C GLU A 202 8.52 -6.09 18.67
N LYS A 203 7.65 -5.84 19.65
CA LYS A 203 6.38 -6.56 19.81
C LYS A 203 5.41 -6.23 18.68
N ALA A 204 5.35 -4.96 18.26
CA ALA A 204 4.52 -4.54 17.14
C ALA A 204 4.96 -5.16 15.82
N THR A 205 6.27 -5.31 15.59
CA THR A 205 6.86 -6.01 14.45
C THR A 205 6.42 -7.47 14.43
N LEU A 206 6.57 -8.18 15.55
CA LEU A 206 6.16 -9.57 15.69
C LEU A 206 4.66 -9.78 15.42
N ILE A 207 3.80 -8.94 16.02
CA ILE A 207 2.35 -8.99 15.80
C ILE A 207 2.03 -8.69 14.33
N THR A 208 2.72 -7.73 13.73
CA THR A 208 2.52 -7.37 12.32
C THR A 208 2.87 -8.55 11.42
N MET A 209 4.03 -9.18 11.62
CA MET A 209 4.44 -10.37 10.84
C MET A 209 3.43 -11.51 11.00
N THR A 210 3.02 -11.80 12.23
CA THR A 210 2.00 -12.81 12.53
C THR A 210 0.69 -12.55 11.76
N CYS A 211 0.22 -11.30 11.71
CA CYS A 211 -0.99 -10.95 10.97
C CYS A 211 -0.85 -11.16 9.45
N ILE A 212 0.32 -10.89 8.88
CA ILE A 212 0.58 -11.08 7.45
C ILE A 212 0.57 -12.58 7.11
N LEU A 213 1.24 -13.40 7.93
CA LEU A 213 1.27 -14.86 7.75
C LEU A 213 -0.15 -15.46 7.87
N LEU A 214 -0.89 -15.07 8.91
CA LEU A 214 -2.29 -15.46 9.07
C LEU A 214 -3.17 -14.98 7.91
N HIS A 215 -2.93 -13.78 7.37
CA HIS A 215 -3.67 -13.28 6.21
C HIS A 215 -3.52 -14.22 5.01
N ASN A 216 -2.29 -14.63 4.69
CA ASN A 216 -2.03 -15.56 3.60
C ASN A 216 -2.65 -16.94 3.88
N PHE A 217 -2.38 -17.50 5.05
CA PHE A 217 -2.92 -18.79 5.47
C PHE A 217 -4.46 -18.86 5.36
N LEU A 218 -5.15 -17.85 5.90
CA LEU A 218 -6.61 -17.77 5.89
C LEU A 218 -7.20 -17.51 4.51
N ARG A 219 -6.39 -17.03 3.55
CA ARG A 219 -6.84 -16.82 2.16
C ARG A 219 -6.50 -17.97 1.23
N ARG A 220 -5.65 -18.91 1.65
CA ARG A 220 -5.18 -20.04 0.86
C ARG A 220 -6.29 -20.95 0.35
N SER A 221 -7.29 -21.25 1.19
CA SER A 221 -8.43 -22.08 0.77
C SER A 221 -9.64 -21.21 0.41
N SER A 222 -10.41 -21.64 -0.59
CA SER A 222 -11.62 -20.94 -1.02
C SER A 222 -12.63 -20.77 0.12
N THR A 223 -12.87 -21.83 0.90
CA THR A 223 -13.77 -21.81 2.07
C THR A 223 -13.31 -20.79 3.12
N SER A 224 -12.02 -20.83 3.49
CA SER A 224 -11.48 -19.89 4.48
C SER A 224 -11.47 -18.46 3.95
N SER A 225 -11.14 -18.27 2.66
CA SER A 225 -11.14 -16.96 2.02
C SER A 225 -12.55 -16.36 1.96
N CYS A 226 -13.61 -17.14 1.74
CA CYS A 226 -14.97 -16.62 1.78
C CYS A 226 -15.37 -16.13 3.18
N ILE A 227 -14.89 -16.79 4.25
CA ILE A 227 -15.15 -16.39 5.64
C ILE A 227 -14.29 -15.17 6.01
N TYR A 228 -13.00 -15.19 5.64
CA TYR A 228 -12.01 -14.16 5.94
C TYR A 228 -12.12 -12.92 5.05
N THR A 229 -12.72 -13.02 3.87
CA THR A 229 -12.98 -11.89 2.96
C THR A 229 -14.34 -12.13 2.30
N PRO A 230 -15.45 -11.86 2.99
CA PRO A 230 -16.78 -12.14 2.49
C PRO A 230 -17.06 -11.18 1.33
N PRO A 231 -17.89 -11.60 0.36
CA PRO A 231 -18.49 -10.67 -0.60
C PRO A 231 -19.22 -9.60 0.22
N GLY A 232 -18.69 -8.37 0.25
CA GLY A 232 -19.14 -7.32 1.19
C GLY A 232 -17.99 -6.53 1.82
N LEU A 233 -17.07 -7.20 2.52
CA LEU A 233 -15.91 -6.54 3.14
C LEU A 233 -15.01 -5.90 2.08
N ALA A 234 -14.93 -6.56 0.94
CA ALA A 234 -14.22 -6.08 -0.22
C ALA A 234 -15.15 -5.35 -1.22
N GLU A 235 -16.47 -5.35 -1.02
CA GLU A 235 -17.45 -4.64 -1.88
C GLU A 235 -17.71 -3.21 -1.39
N ASN A 236 -17.58 -2.94 -0.09
CA ASN A 236 -17.50 -1.58 0.47
C ASN A 236 -16.24 -0.83 -0.01
N LEU A 237 -15.26 -1.55 -0.55
CA LEU A 237 -14.18 -1.01 -1.36
C LEU A 237 -14.63 -1.11 -2.81
N MET A 238 -14.93 0.01 -3.47
CA MET A 238 -15.18 -0.01 -4.91
C MET A 238 -14.01 -0.73 -5.62
N LYS A 239 -14.29 -1.85 -6.28
CA LYS A 239 -13.28 -2.68 -6.96
C LYS A 239 -13.32 -2.45 -8.46
N PRO A 240 -12.17 -2.28 -9.13
CA PRO A 240 -12.17 -2.28 -10.58
C PRO A 240 -12.62 -3.65 -11.11
N PHE A 241 -13.45 -3.66 -12.16
CA PHE A 241 -13.78 -4.84 -12.94
C PHE A 241 -12.51 -5.53 -13.46
N PRO A 242 -12.36 -6.85 -13.29
CA PRO A 242 -11.19 -7.57 -13.77
C PRO A 242 -11.25 -7.76 -15.29
N GLY A 243 -10.11 -7.53 -15.98
CA GLY A 243 -9.97 -7.76 -17.42
C GLY A 243 -9.69 -6.52 -18.24
N LEU A 244 -9.22 -6.75 -19.48
CA LEU A 244 -9.14 -5.73 -20.50
C LEU A 244 -10.55 -5.49 -21.05
N HIS A 245 -10.96 -4.23 -21.02
CA HIS A 245 -12.28 -3.82 -21.50
C HIS A 245 -12.12 -2.86 -22.68
N THR A 246 -12.98 -3.01 -23.69
CA THR A 246 -12.97 -2.17 -24.89
C THR A 246 -13.14 -0.69 -24.51
N LYS A 247 -12.50 0.19 -25.29
CA LYS A 247 -12.56 1.64 -25.09
C LYS A 247 -14.04 2.07 -25.20
N GLY A 248 -14.55 2.78 -24.19
CA GLY A 248 -15.97 3.19 -24.13
C GLY A 248 -16.91 2.24 -23.41
N SER A 249 -16.51 1.01 -23.09
CA SER A 249 -17.36 0.08 -22.32
C SER A 249 -17.64 0.60 -20.90
N MET A 250 -18.84 0.30 -20.38
CA MET A 250 -19.25 0.69 -19.02
C MET A 250 -18.26 0.21 -17.96
N LYS A 251 -17.70 -1.00 -18.10
CA LYS A 251 -16.70 -1.56 -17.17
C LYS A 251 -15.39 -0.77 -17.19
N ARG A 252 -14.89 -0.36 -18.37
CA ARG A 252 -13.71 0.49 -18.48
C ARG A 252 -13.95 1.89 -17.94
N VAL A 253 -15.12 2.46 -18.22
CA VAL A 253 -15.53 3.78 -17.71
C VAL A 253 -15.63 3.76 -16.20
N TYR A 254 -16.20 2.70 -15.62
CA TYR A 254 -16.26 2.49 -14.18
C TYR A 254 -14.85 2.41 -13.56
N ASN A 255 -13.97 1.55 -14.07
CA ASN A 255 -12.59 1.43 -13.56
C ASN A 255 -11.84 2.76 -13.64
N TYR A 256 -11.96 3.45 -14.77
CA TYR A 256 -11.37 4.77 -14.96
C TYR A 256 -11.90 5.80 -13.96
N ARG A 257 -13.22 5.84 -13.75
CA ARG A 257 -13.87 6.75 -12.79
C ARG A 257 -13.49 6.42 -11.34
N LEU A 258 -13.41 5.14 -11.00
CA LEU A 258 -12.97 4.67 -9.69
C LEU A 258 -11.53 5.10 -9.39
N CYS A 259 -10.59 4.85 -10.31
CA CYS A 259 -9.20 5.31 -10.17
C CYS A 259 -9.12 6.84 -10.07
N ARG A 260 -9.94 7.57 -10.84
CA ARG A 260 -10.00 9.04 -10.77
C ARG A 260 -10.58 9.52 -9.45
N ALA A 261 -11.62 8.89 -8.93
CA ALA A 261 -12.24 9.23 -7.65
C ALA A 261 -11.24 9.05 -6.50
N ARG A 262 -10.51 7.94 -6.46
CA ARG A 262 -9.45 7.70 -5.46
C ARG A 262 -8.38 8.78 -5.49
N ARG A 263 -7.84 9.09 -6.68
CA ARG A 263 -6.83 10.15 -6.84
C ARG A 263 -7.36 11.54 -6.45
N VAL A 264 -8.62 11.84 -6.75
CA VAL A 264 -9.25 13.12 -6.36
C VAL A 264 -9.40 13.20 -4.85
N VAL A 265 -9.84 12.11 -4.20
CA VAL A 265 -10.01 12.03 -2.74
C VAL A 265 -8.65 12.16 -2.04
N GLU A 266 -7.62 11.46 -2.51
CA GLU A 266 -6.25 11.56 -2.00
C GLU A 266 -5.69 12.99 -2.12
N ASN A 267 -5.90 13.63 -3.28
CA ASN A 267 -5.50 15.03 -3.48
C ASN A 267 -6.27 15.99 -2.56
N VAL A 268 -7.57 15.78 -2.35
CA VAL A 268 -8.40 16.59 -1.44
C VAL A 268 -7.92 16.44 0.00
N PHE A 269 -7.61 15.22 0.45
CA PHE A 269 -7.05 15.01 1.79
C PHE A 269 -5.64 15.60 1.94
N GLY A 270 -4.81 15.51 0.91
CA GLY A 270 -3.49 16.14 0.87
C GLY A 270 -3.57 17.66 1.01
N ILE A 271 -4.42 18.32 0.21
CA ILE A 271 -4.65 19.77 0.28
C ILE A 271 -5.28 20.16 1.63
N SER A 272 -6.27 19.42 2.09
CA SER A 272 -6.95 19.69 3.36
C SER A 272 -5.98 19.57 4.54
N SER A 273 -5.08 18.59 4.54
CA SER A 273 -4.05 18.43 5.58
C SER A 273 -2.93 19.47 5.48
N ALA A 274 -2.65 19.95 4.27
CA ALA A 274 -1.71 21.05 4.04
C ALA A 274 -2.28 22.39 4.55
N VAL A 275 -3.56 22.68 4.32
CA VAL A 275 -4.19 23.96 4.70
C VAL A 275 -4.63 23.95 6.16
N PHE A 276 -5.35 22.91 6.59
CA PHE A 276 -5.89 22.80 7.95
C PHE A 276 -4.90 22.06 8.83
N ARG A 277 -4.01 22.81 9.48
CA ARG A 277 -2.94 22.28 10.35
C ARG A 277 -3.46 21.35 11.46
N VAL A 278 -4.72 21.50 11.86
CA VAL A 278 -5.40 20.65 12.84
C VAL A 278 -5.46 19.18 12.40
N LEU A 279 -5.47 18.90 11.09
CA LEU A 279 -5.46 17.53 10.54
C LEU A 279 -4.05 16.91 10.50
N ARG A 280 -3.00 17.68 10.80
CA ARG A 280 -1.61 17.19 10.79
C ARG A 280 -1.23 16.43 12.06
N LYS A 281 -2.13 16.40 13.05
CA LYS A 281 -1.96 15.65 14.31
C LYS A 281 -3.24 14.85 14.57
N PRO A 282 -3.16 13.74 15.31
CA PRO A 282 -4.34 13.04 15.79
C PRO A 282 -5.29 14.00 16.54
N LEU A 283 -6.58 13.94 16.22
CA LEU A 283 -7.61 14.69 16.93
C LEU A 283 -7.88 14.00 18.27
N LEU A 284 -7.21 14.44 19.33
CA LEU A 284 -7.39 13.94 20.70
C LEU A 284 -8.66 14.53 21.32
N LEU A 285 -9.81 14.16 20.76
CA LEU A 285 -11.11 14.69 21.11
C LEU A 285 -12.12 13.55 21.18
N GLU A 286 -13.18 13.77 21.96
CA GLU A 286 -14.35 12.89 21.95
C GLU A 286 -14.88 12.69 20.52
N PRO A 287 -15.34 11.48 20.13
CA PRO A 287 -15.71 11.16 18.75
C PRO A 287 -16.67 12.16 18.11
N GLY A 288 -17.69 12.63 18.84
CA GLY A 288 -18.64 13.63 18.33
C GLY A 288 -18.01 14.99 18.03
N LYS A 289 -16.98 15.40 18.79
CA LYS A 289 -16.22 16.63 18.52
C LYS A 289 -15.25 16.46 17.35
N ALA A 290 -14.63 15.29 17.23
CA ALA A 290 -13.77 14.97 16.09
C ALA A 290 -14.57 14.94 14.78
N GLU A 291 -15.77 14.34 14.80
CA GLU A 291 -16.69 14.33 13.66
C GLU A 291 -17.11 15.73 13.25
N LEU A 292 -17.49 16.58 14.21
CA LEU A 292 -17.84 17.98 13.95
C LEU A 292 -16.68 18.74 13.29
N ILE A 293 -15.45 18.55 13.76
CA ILE A 293 -14.25 19.20 13.19
C ILE A 293 -13.98 18.71 11.78
N VAL A 294 -14.04 17.41 11.53
CA VAL A 294 -13.83 16.83 10.20
C VAL A 294 -14.88 17.34 9.22
N MET A 295 -16.16 17.37 9.62
CA MET A 295 -17.25 17.91 8.80
C MET A 295 -17.07 19.41 8.56
N THR A 296 -16.72 20.19 9.59
CA THR A 296 -16.45 21.62 9.46
C THR A 296 -15.32 21.89 8.46
N ILE A 297 -14.25 21.09 8.50
CA ILE A 297 -13.13 21.20 7.56
C ILE A 297 -13.57 20.82 6.14
N ALA A 298 -14.41 19.79 5.98
CA ALA A 298 -14.96 19.44 4.67
C ALA A 298 -15.83 20.58 4.10
N TYR A 299 -16.66 21.22 4.92
CA TYR A 299 -17.43 22.40 4.52
C TYR A 299 -16.54 23.59 4.17
N LEU A 300 -15.53 23.88 4.99
CA LEU A 300 -14.58 24.97 4.74
C LEU A 300 -13.72 24.72 3.49
N HIS A 301 -13.27 23.48 3.27
CA HIS A 301 -12.58 23.08 2.03
C HIS A 301 -13.45 23.40 0.80
N ASN A 302 -14.73 23.00 0.84
CA ASN A 302 -15.66 23.22 -0.26
C ASN A 302 -15.99 24.70 -0.45
N PHE A 303 -16.09 25.48 0.65
CA PHE A 303 -16.33 26.91 0.61
C PHE A 303 -15.15 27.69 0.02
N LEU A 304 -13.93 27.44 0.52
CA LEU A 304 -12.70 28.11 0.08
C LEU A 304 -12.37 27.79 -1.39
N ARG A 305 -12.70 26.59 -1.87
CA ARG A 305 -12.54 26.24 -3.29
C ARG A 305 -13.56 26.91 -4.22
N ARG A 306 -14.71 27.35 -3.70
CA ARG A 306 -15.77 28.00 -4.49
C ARG A 306 -15.63 29.52 -4.55
N SER A 307 -14.90 30.12 -3.61
CA SER A 307 -14.71 31.57 -3.55
C SER A 307 -13.52 32.01 -4.42
N CYS A 308 -13.81 32.84 -5.43
CA CYS A 308 -12.86 33.39 -6.40
C CYS A 308 -11.67 34.13 -5.76
N ASN A 309 -11.84 34.71 -4.57
CA ASN A 309 -10.78 35.43 -3.86
C ASN A 309 -9.85 34.53 -3.03
N SER A 310 -10.23 33.27 -2.75
CA SER A 310 -9.48 32.37 -1.87
C SER A 310 -8.86 31.16 -2.58
N CYS A 311 -9.24 30.89 -3.83
CA CYS A 311 -8.69 29.78 -4.63
C CYS A 311 -7.15 29.87 -4.81
N ASN A 312 -6.61 31.08 -5.03
CA ASN A 312 -5.17 31.35 -5.19
C ASN A 312 -4.36 31.27 -3.89
N VAL A 313 -5.03 31.36 -2.73
CA VAL A 313 -4.40 31.21 -1.40
C VAL A 313 -4.48 29.76 -0.93
N TYR A 314 -5.55 29.05 -1.31
CA TYR A 314 -5.84 27.67 -0.91
C TYR A 314 -5.03 26.63 -1.71
N THR A 315 -4.74 26.93 -2.97
CA THR A 315 -3.84 26.17 -3.84
C THR A 315 -2.83 27.18 -4.38
N GLN A 316 -1.58 27.13 -3.91
CA GLN A 316 -0.54 27.94 -4.55
C GLN A 316 -0.46 27.54 -6.02
N ALA A 317 -0.57 28.50 -6.92
CA ALA A 317 -0.28 28.29 -8.32
C ALA A 317 1.19 27.84 -8.41
N GLY A 318 1.41 26.57 -8.76
CA GLY A 318 2.73 26.17 -9.23
C GLY A 318 2.95 26.85 -10.58
N ASP A 319 4.11 27.48 -10.74
CA ASP A 319 4.56 28.05 -12.01
C ASP A 319 4.45 27.01 -13.13
N GLY A 320 4.02 27.49 -14.31
CA GLY A 320 3.62 26.71 -15.48
C GLY A 320 4.71 25.85 -16.12
#